data_AF-A0A1W9HTP6-F1
#
_entry.id   AF-A0A1W9HTP6-F1
#
_cell.length_a   1.000
_cell.length_b   1.000
_cell.length_c   1.000
_cell.angle_alpha   90.00
_cell.angle_beta   90.00
_cell.angle_gamma   90.00
#
_symmetry.space_group_name_H-M   'P 1'
#
loop_
_entity.id
_entity.type
_entity.pdbx_description
1 polymer ?
#
loop_
_entity_poly.entity_id
_entity_poly.type
_entity_poly.pdbx_seq_one_letter_code
_entity_poly.pdbx_strand_id
1 'polypeptide(L)'
;MLKRTTVYLEDTEVETLKRISFIQNVSMAELIRRGVQELCKTFSKEQKDALATLAEIKADAKVSSKTAMNAALKTQKEVRRERKTGRR
;
A
#
# COMPACT_ATOMS: atom_id res chain seq x y z
N MET A 1 -29.85 -17.71 9.61
CA MET A 1 -29.72 -16.89 10.83
C MET A 1 -28.25 -16.54 11.03
N LEU A 2 -27.93 -15.25 11.17
CA LEU A 2 -26.58 -14.85 11.60
C LEU A 2 -26.38 -15.24 13.07
N LYS A 3 -25.28 -15.91 13.38
CA LYS A 3 -24.89 -16.20 14.76
C LYS A 3 -24.50 -14.89 15.45
N ARG A 4 -25.07 -14.62 16.62
CA ARG A 4 -24.64 -13.51 17.47
C ARG A 4 -23.41 -13.96 18.24
N THR A 5 -22.36 -13.15 18.22
CA THR A 5 -21.11 -13.41 18.94
C THR A 5 -20.83 -12.22 19.83
N THR A 6 -20.57 -12.48 21.11
CA THR A 6 -20.09 -11.48 22.06
C THR A 6 -18.57 -11.51 22.07
N VAL A 7 -17.94 -10.36 21.91
CA VAL A 7 -16.48 -10.19 21.96
C VAL A 7 -16.17 -9.28 23.15
N TYR A 8 -15.28 -9.74 24.01
CA TYR A 8 -14.76 -8.96 25.13
C TYR A 8 -13.48 -8.27 24.69
N LEU A 9 -13.39 -6.97 24.95
CA LEU A 9 -12.27 -6.11 24.56
C LEU A 9 -11.83 -5.31 25.77
N GLU A 10 -10.55 -4.99 25.82
CA GLU A 10 -10.03 -4.05 26.81
C GLU A 10 -10.47 -2.61 26.48
N ASP A 11 -10.49 -1.73 27.48
CA ASP A 11 -10.92 -0.34 27.30
C ASP A 11 -10.09 0.42 26.24
N THR A 12 -8.80 0.09 26.15
CA THR A 12 -7.86 0.64 25.16
C THR A 12 -8.21 0.24 23.73
N GLU A 13 -8.63 -1.02 23.54
CA GLU A 13 -9.05 -1.56 22.25
C GLU A 13 -10.38 -0.96 21.81
N VAL A 14 -11.33 -0.81 22.75
CA VAL A 14 -12.62 -0.16 22.51
C VAL A 14 -12.41 1.28 22.05
N GLU A 15 -11.52 2.02 22.71
CA GLU A 15 -11.27 3.42 22.37
C GLU A 15 -10.61 3.57 21.00
N THR A 16 -9.72 2.65 20.65
CA THR A 16 -9.12 2.56 19.32
C THR A 16 -10.20 2.27 18.26
N LEU A 17 -11.10 1.33 18.53
CA LEU A 17 -12.17 0.95 17.62
C LEU A 17 -13.16 2.11 17.38
N LYS A 18 -13.48 2.89 18.42
CA LYS A 18 -14.32 4.10 18.31
C LYS A 18 -13.67 5.15 17.41
N ARG A 19 -12.38 5.42 17.59
CA ARG A 19 -11.64 6.38 16.74
C ARG A 19 -11.68 5.97 15.28
N ILE A 20 -11.43 4.69 14.99
CA ILE A 20 -11.46 4.16 13.61
C ILE A 20 -12.89 4.22 13.06
N SER A 21 -13.89 3.85 13.86
CA SER A 21 -15.31 3.90 13.52
C SER A 21 -15.75 5.30 13.13
N PHE A 22 -15.31 6.31 13.88
CA PHE A 22 -15.58 7.71 13.60
C PHE A 22 -14.93 8.16 12.28
N ILE A 23 -13.64 7.85 12.09
CA ILE A 23 -12.89 8.26 10.89
C ILE A 23 -13.47 7.63 9.62
N GLN A 24 -13.83 6.35 9.68
CA GLN A 24 -14.34 5.61 8.52
C GLN A 24 -15.85 5.77 8.32
N ASN A 25 -16.55 6.44 9.25
CA ASN A 25 -18.01 6.56 9.27
C ASN A 25 -18.74 5.20 9.15
N VAL A 26 -18.25 4.20 9.87
CA VAL A 26 -18.75 2.83 9.86
C VAL A 26 -18.90 2.33 11.30
N SER A 27 -19.97 1.60 11.61
CA SER A 27 -20.17 1.06 12.95
C SER A 27 -19.04 0.14 13.41
N MET A 28 -18.73 0.16 14.71
CA MET A 28 -17.74 -0.72 15.35
C MET A 28 -17.99 -2.21 15.04
N ALA A 29 -19.24 -2.66 15.05
CA ALA A 29 -19.59 -4.05 14.74
C ALA A 29 -19.28 -4.41 13.27
N GLU A 30 -19.44 -3.46 12.34
CA GLU A 30 -19.11 -3.66 10.94
C GLU A 30 -17.59 -3.69 10.71
N LEU A 31 -16.83 -2.88 11.43
CA LEU A 31 -15.36 -2.94 11.41
C LEU A 31 -14.85 -4.32 11.87
N ILE A 32 -15.39 -4.83 12.98
CA ILE A 32 -15.04 -6.17 13.48
C ILE A 32 -15.39 -7.24 12.44
N ARG A 33 -16.59 -7.18 11.83
CA ARG A 33 -16.99 -8.12 10.78
C ARG A 33 -16.03 -8.12 9.60
N ARG A 34 -15.65 -6.94 9.10
CA ARG A 34 -14.70 -6.80 7.98
C ARG A 34 -13.33 -7.34 8.34
N GLY A 35 -12.84 -7.03 9.55
CA GLY A 35 -11.56 -7.55 10.05
C GLY A 35 -11.54 -9.07 10.12
N VAL A 36 -12.59 -9.68 10.71
CA VAL A 36 -12.74 -11.14 10.76
C VAL A 36 -12.83 -11.74 9.37
N GLN A 37 -13.61 -11.14 8.47
CA GLN A 37 -13.71 -11.62 7.09
C GLN A 37 -12.35 -11.58 6.38
N GLU A 38 -11.56 -10.53 6.57
CA GLU A 38 -10.23 -10.42 5.98
C GLU A 38 -9.26 -11.47 6.55
N LEU A 39 -9.30 -11.71 7.86
CA LEU A 39 -8.49 -12.76 8.50
C LEU A 39 -8.90 -14.17 8.05
N CYS A 40 -10.19 -14.39 7.82
CA CYS A 40 -10.72 -15.65 7.34
C CYS A 40 -10.62 -15.82 5.82
N LYS A 41 -10.20 -14.80 5.06
CA LYS A 41 -9.90 -14.96 3.63
C LYS A 41 -8.68 -15.86 3.49
N THR A 42 -8.93 -17.12 3.17
CA THR A 42 -7.91 -18.03 2.69
C THR A 42 -7.63 -17.70 1.23
N PHE A 43 -6.52 -16.99 0.99
CA PHE A 43 -6.02 -16.83 -0.37
C PHE A 43 -5.66 -18.21 -0.92
N SER A 44 -6.18 -18.56 -2.11
CA SER A 44 -5.73 -19.75 -2.81
C SER A 44 -4.23 -19.66 -3.09
N LYS A 45 -3.55 -20.80 -3.28
CA LYS A 45 -2.12 -20.81 -3.63
C LYS A 45 -1.83 -19.91 -4.83
N GLU A 46 -2.69 -19.97 -5.86
CA GLU A 46 -2.61 -19.15 -7.06
C GLU A 46 -2.77 -17.65 -6.78
N GLN A 47 -3.64 -17.25 -5.84
CA GLN A 47 -3.80 -15.85 -5.45
C GLN A 47 -2.57 -15.32 -4.68
N LYS A 48 -1.95 -16.15 -3.85
CA LYS A 48 -0.69 -15.80 -3.18
C LYS A 48 0.45 -15.65 -4.17
N ASP A 49 0.56 -16.58 -5.12
CA ASP A 49 1.58 -16.55 -6.17
C ASP A 49 1.39 -15.32 -7.07
N ALA A 50 0.14 -15.00 -7.45
CA ALA A 50 -0.16 -13.78 -8.22
C ALA A 50 0.17 -12.49 -7.46
N LEU A 51 -0.10 -12.43 -6.15
CA LEU A 51 0.27 -11.28 -5.31
C LEU A 51 1.80 -11.12 -5.19
N ALA A 52 2.55 -12.22 -5.09
CA ALA A 52 4.00 -12.19 -5.07
C ALA A 52 4.57 -11.66 -6.40
N THR A 53 4.08 -12.17 -7.54
CA THR A 53 4.48 -11.68 -8.86
C THR A 53 4.15 -10.20 -9.05
N LEU A 54 3.00 -9.72 -8.58
CA LEU A 54 2.65 -8.30 -8.64
C LEU A 54 3.56 -7.43 -7.77
N ALA A 55 4.00 -7.94 -6.61
CA ALA A 55 4.94 -7.24 -5.75
C ALA A 55 6.33 -7.11 -6.39
N GLU A 56 6.80 -8.15 -7.08
CA GLU A 56 8.04 -8.15 -7.85
C GLU A 56 7.97 -7.14 -9.01
N ILE A 57 6.90 -7.19 -9.82
CA ILE A 57 6.69 -6.24 -10.93
C ILE A 57 6.69 -4.79 -10.41
N LYS A 58 6.05 -4.53 -9.26
CA LYS A 58 6.02 -3.21 -8.65
C LYS A 58 7.42 -2.75 -8.19
N ALA A 59 8.23 -3.66 -7.67
CA ALA A 59 9.61 -3.37 -7.27
C ALA A 59 10.47 -3.03 -8.51
N ASP A 60 10.36 -3.84 -9.56
CA ASP A 60 11.10 -3.64 -10.81
C ASP A 60 10.70 -2.35 -11.53
N ALA A 61 9.40 -2.03 -11.57
CA ALA A 61 8.90 -0.77 -12.12
C ALA A 61 9.46 0.45 -11.37
N LYS A 62 9.61 0.34 -10.04
CA LYS A 62 10.21 1.40 -9.21
C LYS A 62 11.70 1.58 -9.49
N VAL A 63 12.43 0.50 -9.72
CA VAL A 63 13.84 0.53 -10.12
C VAL A 63 14.00 1.15 -11.51
N SER A 64 13.17 0.73 -12.48
CA SER A 64 13.16 1.27 -13.84
C SER A 64 12.90 2.78 -13.88
N SER A 65 11.89 3.25 -13.15
CA SER A 65 11.57 4.67 -13.03
C SER A 65 12.73 5.50 -12.44
N LYS A 66 13.40 4.99 -11.41
CA LYS A 66 14.56 5.65 -10.79
C LYS A 66 15.75 5.71 -11.75
N THR A 67 15.98 4.65 -12.51
CA THR A 67 17.06 4.58 -13.51
C THR A 67 16.79 5.55 -14.67
N ALA A 68 15.57 5.58 -15.19
CA ALA A 68 15.17 6.50 -16.24
C ALA A 68 15.29 7.97 -15.81
N MET A 69 14.87 8.29 -14.57
CA MET A 69 15.00 9.63 -14.01
C MET A 69 16.47 10.06 -13.87
N ASN A 70 17.34 9.16 -13.39
CA ASN A 70 18.77 9.44 -13.27
C ASN A 70 19.45 9.62 -14.63
N ALA A 71 19.08 8.83 -15.64
CA ALA A 71 19.57 8.98 -17.00
C ALA A 71 19.17 10.34 -17.60
N ALA A 72 17.90 10.73 -17.46
CA ALA A 72 17.41 12.03 -17.92
C ALA A 72 18.14 13.21 -17.24
N LEU A 73 18.39 13.12 -15.93
CA LEU A 73 19.16 14.12 -15.18
C LEU A 73 20.62 14.21 -15.63
N LYS A 74 21.24 13.09 -16.01
CA LYS A 74 22.62 13.07 -16.50
C LYS A 74 22.71 13.74 -17.88
N THR A 75 21.83 13.37 -18.80
CA THR A 75 21.73 13.99 -20.14
C THR A 75 21.44 15.49 -20.04
N GLN A 76 20.54 15.91 -19.15
CA GLN A 76 20.26 17.33 -18.93
C GLN A 76 21.51 18.10 -18.45
N LYS A 77 22.31 17.51 -17.56
CA LYS A 77 23.57 18.11 -17.07
C LYS A 77 24.64 18.18 -18.17
N GLU A 78 24.74 17.17 -19.02
CA GLU A 78 25.67 17.14 -20.17
C GLU A 78 25.31 18.23 -21.19
N VAL A 79 24.05 18.31 -21.63
CA VAL A 79 23.57 19.37 -22.53
C VAL A 79 23.79 20.77 -21.92
N ARG A 80 23.56 20.93 -20.62
CA ARG A 80 23.82 22.20 -19.91
C ARG A 80 25.31 22.55 -19.84
N ARG A 81 26.21 21.57 -19.77
CA ARG A 81 27.66 21.78 -19.78
C ARG A 81 28.16 22.15 -21.18
N GLU A 82 27.70 21.46 -22.22
CA GLU A 82 28.03 21.78 -23.62
C GLU A 82 27.61 23.20 -24.01
N ARG A 83 26.41 23.64 -23.60
CA ARG A 83 25.95 25.02 -23.80
C ARG A 83 26.82 26.08 -23.10
N LYS A 84 27.53 25.72 -22.03
CA LYS A 84 28.44 26.64 -21.33
C LYS A 84 29.83 26.71 -21.99
N THR A 85 30.27 25.65 -22.67
CA THR A 85 31.57 25.59 -23.34
C THR A 85 31.54 26.11 -24.77
N GLY A 86 30.40 26.08 -25.47
CA GLY A 86 30.25 26.57 -26.85
C GLY A 86 30.08 28.09 -27.02
N ARG A 87 30.31 28.89 -25.98
CA ARG A 87 30.16 30.36 -25.98
C ARG A 87 31.49 31.13 -25.96
N ARG A 88 32.59 30.44 -26.27
CA ARG A 88 33.93 31.03 -26.45
C ARG A 88 34.30 31.08 -27.92
#